data_AF-A0ABD3E4U4-F1
#
_entry.id   AF-A0ABD3E4U4-F1
#
_cell.length_a   1.000
_cell.length_b   1.000
_cell.length_c   1.000
_cell.angle_alpha   90.00
_cell.angle_beta   90.00
_cell.angle_gamma   90.00
#
_symmetry.space_group_name_H-M   'P 1'
#
loop_
_entity.id
_entity.type
_entity.pdbx_description
1 polymer ?
#
loop_
_entity_poly.entity_id
_entity_poly.type
_entity_poly.pdbx_seq_one_letter_code
_entity_poly.pdbx_strand_id
1 'polypeptide(L)'
;MAHSCVSSSSLRFNSSSPSLSPTTHFSSSSFINLSQSSRRLKNSNLRSCSVKAIYAPVSSSRSGIWSIREDLQVPSSPYFPAYAQGAQGPPPMAQERFMGVISQLFQYRIIRCGGAVDDDMANIIVAQLLYLDAVDPTKDIVMYVNSPGGSVTAGMAIFDTMRHIRPDVSTVCVGLAASMGAFLLSAGTKGKRYSLPNSRIMIHQPLGGAQGGQTDIDIQANEMLHHKANLNGYLAYHTGQSLEKINEDTDRDFFMSAKEAKGYGLIDGVILNPLKALQPLAAAEEQ
;
A
#
# COMPACT_ATOMS: atom_id res chain seq x y z
N MET A 1 -32.64 -48.59 17.35
CA MET A 1 -33.66 -47.81 18.07
C MET A 1 -33.26 -46.34 17.91
N ALA A 2 -33.78 -45.63 16.90
CA ALA A 2 -35.04 -44.84 16.94
C ALA A 2 -34.87 -43.59 17.84
N HIS A 3 -35.18 -42.33 17.51
CA HIS A 3 -35.77 -41.58 16.37
C HIS A 3 -35.43 -40.07 16.65
N SER A 4 -35.03 -39.25 15.66
CA SER A 4 -35.79 -38.15 15.04
C SER A 4 -36.61 -37.23 15.97
N CYS A 5 -36.43 -35.89 15.87
CA CYS A 5 -37.52 -34.88 15.82
C CYS A 5 -37.00 -33.48 15.42
N VAL A 6 -37.85 -32.76 14.68
CA VAL A 6 -37.62 -31.56 13.87
C VAL A 6 -38.51 -30.42 14.38
N SER A 7 -38.00 -29.18 14.28
CA SER A 7 -38.65 -27.88 13.99
C SER A 7 -40.16 -27.65 14.19
N SER A 8 -40.51 -26.49 14.75
CA SER A 8 -41.72 -25.74 14.37
C SER A 8 -41.53 -24.23 14.58
N SER A 9 -41.91 -23.47 13.55
CA SER A 9 -41.84 -22.01 13.40
C SER A 9 -43.20 -21.31 13.63
N SER A 10 -43.16 -19.97 13.63
CA SER A 10 -44.27 -18.99 13.33
C SER A 10 -45.05 -18.49 14.58
N LEU A 11 -45.51 -17.24 14.78
CA LEU A 11 -45.92 -16.10 13.92
C LEU A 11 -45.79 -14.73 14.65
N ARG A 12 -45.96 -13.64 13.88
CA ARG A 12 -45.82 -12.21 14.19
C ARG A 12 -47.08 -11.50 14.74
N PHE A 13 -46.84 -10.25 15.15
CA PHE A 13 -47.69 -9.03 15.19
C PHE A 13 -48.53 -8.77 16.45
N ASN A 14 -48.23 -7.65 17.16
CA ASN A 14 -49.07 -6.46 17.02
C ASN A 14 -48.35 -5.15 17.43
N SER A 15 -48.75 -4.08 16.77
CA SER A 15 -48.25 -2.69 16.82
C SER A 15 -48.95 -1.83 17.89
N SER A 16 -48.24 -0.86 18.48
CA SER A 16 -48.76 0.50 18.76
C SER A 16 -47.68 1.41 19.37
N SER A 17 -47.41 2.53 18.70
CA SER A 17 -46.85 3.77 19.26
C SER A 17 -48.00 4.80 19.35
N PRO A 18 -47.86 6.06 19.82
CA PRO A 18 -46.77 6.72 20.58
C PRO A 18 -47.32 7.56 21.79
N SER A 19 -46.45 8.24 22.56
CA SER A 19 -46.52 9.72 22.80
C SER A 19 -45.89 10.22 24.13
N LEU A 20 -45.25 11.39 24.00
CA LEU A 20 -45.12 12.52 24.95
C LEU A 20 -44.14 12.46 26.14
N SER A 21 -43.08 13.26 26.02
CA SER A 21 -42.21 13.88 27.04
C SER A 21 -42.83 15.20 27.58
N PRO A 22 -42.15 16.02 28.42
CA PRO A 22 -41.42 15.79 29.69
C PRO A 22 -41.83 16.83 30.78
N THR A 23 -41.30 16.75 32.01
CA THR A 23 -40.99 17.92 32.86
C THR A 23 -40.19 17.52 34.11
N THR A 24 -39.08 18.20 34.42
CA THR A 24 -38.89 19.00 35.65
C THR A 24 -37.47 19.60 35.73
N HIS A 25 -37.44 20.78 36.36
CA HIS A 25 -36.40 21.81 36.45
C HIS A 25 -35.09 21.43 37.14
N PHE A 26 -34.00 22.19 36.88
CA PHE A 26 -33.20 22.82 37.95
C PHE A 26 -32.34 24.01 37.45
N SER A 27 -32.59 25.16 38.09
CA SER A 27 -31.78 26.32 38.49
C SER A 27 -30.69 27.01 37.67
N SER A 28 -30.75 28.34 37.81
CA SER A 28 -29.95 29.46 37.34
C SER A 28 -28.49 29.56 37.84
N SER A 29 -27.61 30.09 36.98
CA SER A 29 -26.65 31.16 37.34
C SER A 29 -26.02 31.78 36.08
N SER A 30 -25.49 32.98 36.26
CA SER A 30 -25.47 34.11 35.33
C SER A 30 -24.12 34.37 34.64
N PHE A 31 -24.15 35.33 33.69
CA PHE A 31 -23.03 36.05 33.04
C PHE A 31 -22.38 35.29 31.86
N ILE A 32 -22.11 35.83 30.66
CA ILE A 32 -21.68 37.17 30.22
C ILE A 32 -22.20 37.43 28.79
N ASN A 33 -22.68 38.64 28.55
CA ASN A 33 -23.03 39.17 27.23
C ASN A 33 -21.76 39.77 26.59
N LEU A 34 -21.29 39.27 25.44
CA LEU A 34 -20.21 39.92 24.68
C LEU A 34 -20.71 40.28 23.29
N SER A 35 -20.80 41.60 23.08
CA SER A 35 -21.23 42.26 21.86
C SER A 35 -20.23 42.05 20.72
N GLN A 36 -20.80 41.99 19.52
CA GLN A 36 -20.10 41.95 18.24
C GLN A 36 -19.18 43.16 18.08
N SER A 37 -17.89 42.91 17.84
CA SER A 37 -16.95 43.91 17.31
C SER A 37 -16.44 43.45 15.95
N SER A 38 -17.03 44.01 14.89
CA SER A 38 -16.51 43.90 13.52
C SER A 38 -15.18 44.67 13.41
N ARG A 39 -14.06 43.96 13.23
CA ARG A 39 -12.79 44.54 12.81
C ARG A 39 -12.58 44.29 11.31
N ARG A 40 -12.65 45.37 10.53
CA ARG A 40 -12.17 45.46 9.14
C ARG A 40 -10.67 45.15 9.08
N LEU A 41 -10.29 44.10 8.36
CA LEU A 41 -8.91 43.84 7.94
C LEU A 41 -8.69 44.38 6.52
N LYS A 42 -7.64 45.20 6.38
CA LYS A 42 -7.24 45.86 5.14
C LYS A 42 -6.49 44.89 4.23
N ASN A 43 -6.80 44.96 2.93
CA ASN A 43 -6.08 44.31 1.82
C ASN A 43 -4.59 44.67 1.85
N SER A 44 -3.72 43.66 1.72
CA SER A 44 -2.34 43.83 1.29
C SER A 44 -2.01 42.84 0.18
N ASN A 45 -1.50 43.38 -0.93
CA ASN A 45 -1.10 42.68 -2.15
C ASN A 45 0.11 41.78 -1.88
N LEU A 46 -0.02 40.46 -2.11
CA LEU A 46 1.10 39.53 -2.17
C LEU A 46 1.34 39.09 -3.62
N ARG A 47 2.51 39.50 -4.11
CA ARG A 47 3.08 39.21 -5.43
C ARG A 47 3.32 37.70 -5.58
N SER A 48 2.97 37.14 -6.75
CA SER A 48 3.36 35.78 -7.11
C SER A 48 4.87 35.74 -7.38
N CYS A 49 5.56 34.78 -6.75
CA CYS A 49 6.98 34.52 -6.95
C CYS A 49 7.09 33.35 -7.94
N SER A 50 7.47 33.61 -9.20
CA SER A 50 7.78 32.54 -10.16
C SER A 50 9.29 32.27 -10.14
N VAL A 51 9.70 31.09 -9.67
CA VAL A 51 11.09 30.63 -9.73
C VAL A 51 11.37 30.12 -11.14
N LYS A 52 12.28 30.78 -11.88
CA LYS A 52 12.87 30.28 -13.13
C LYS A 52 14.09 29.42 -12.79
N ALA A 53 14.05 28.13 -13.12
CA ALA A 53 15.25 27.29 -13.10
C ALA A 53 15.95 27.38 -14.47
N ILE A 54 17.20 27.85 -14.45
CA ILE A 54 18.12 27.89 -15.59
C ILE A 54 19.17 26.81 -15.34
N TYR A 55 19.29 25.80 -16.20
CA TYR A 55 20.55 25.08 -16.36
C TYR A 55 20.79 24.68 -17.82
N ALA A 56 21.98 25.05 -18.29
CA ALA A 56 22.58 24.70 -19.57
C ALA A 56 23.22 23.29 -19.52
N PRO A 57 23.49 22.62 -20.66
CA PRO A 57 23.99 21.26 -20.65
C PRO A 57 25.53 21.19 -20.67
N VAL A 58 26.09 20.18 -20.00
CA VAL A 58 27.44 19.69 -20.26
C VAL A 58 27.38 18.18 -20.47
N SER A 59 27.99 17.72 -21.56
CA SER A 59 28.08 16.31 -21.94
C SER A 59 29.03 15.53 -21.03
N SER A 60 28.65 14.33 -20.59
CA SER A 60 29.64 13.30 -20.27
C SER A 60 29.13 11.92 -20.68
N SER A 61 29.94 11.23 -21.49
CA SER A 61 29.77 9.82 -21.85
C SER A 61 30.18 8.95 -20.68
N ARG A 62 29.33 8.06 -20.19
CA ARG A 62 29.73 7.00 -19.24
C ARG A 62 29.00 5.69 -19.52
N SER A 63 29.76 4.60 -19.51
CA SER A 63 29.36 3.23 -19.83
C SER A 63 29.07 2.43 -18.56
N GLY A 64 27.88 1.81 -18.49
CA GLY A 64 27.48 0.83 -17.48
C GLY A 64 26.01 0.41 -17.64
N ILE A 65 25.66 -0.81 -17.20
CA ILE A 65 24.30 -1.43 -17.27
C ILE A 65 23.21 -0.50 -16.71
N TRP A 66 23.57 0.34 -15.73
CA TRP A 66 22.73 1.38 -15.17
C TRP A 66 23.38 2.74 -15.44
N SER A 67 22.81 3.53 -16.35
CA SER A 67 23.30 4.89 -16.63
C SER A 67 22.23 5.91 -16.22
N ILE A 68 22.62 6.89 -15.41
CA ILE A 68 21.76 7.97 -14.90
C ILE A 68 21.40 8.92 -16.05
N ARG A 69 20.13 9.30 -16.16
CA ARG A 69 19.70 10.42 -16.99
C ARG A 69 19.15 11.55 -16.12
N GLU A 70 19.64 12.76 -16.38
CA GLU A 70 19.24 14.00 -15.70
C GLU A 70 18.20 14.80 -16.50
N ASP A 71 17.65 14.23 -17.59
CA ASP A 71 16.92 14.96 -18.63
C ASP A 71 15.37 14.99 -18.50
N LEU A 72 14.77 14.29 -17.52
CA LEU A 72 13.30 14.19 -17.43
C LEU A 72 12.68 15.16 -16.41
N GLN A 73 11.98 16.18 -16.91
CA GLN A 73 11.17 17.10 -16.10
C GLN A 73 9.74 16.56 -15.92
N VAL A 74 9.35 16.30 -14.67
CA VAL A 74 8.01 15.81 -14.31
C VAL A 74 7.09 17.00 -14.02
N PRO A 75 5.92 17.13 -14.67
CA PRO A 75 4.98 18.20 -14.36
C PRO A 75 4.23 17.96 -13.05
N SER A 76 4.13 18.99 -12.20
CA SER A 76 3.30 19.00 -11.00
C SER A 76 1.84 19.29 -11.36
N SER A 77 0.96 18.29 -11.31
CA SER A 77 -0.48 18.49 -11.60
C SER A 77 -1.27 18.87 -10.35
N PRO A 78 -2.16 19.87 -10.41
CA PRO A 78 -3.21 20.08 -9.41
C PRO A 78 -4.35 19.07 -9.67
N TYR A 79 -4.88 18.49 -8.60
CA TYR A 79 -5.79 17.35 -8.57
C TYR A 79 -7.20 17.65 -9.12
N PHE A 80 -7.88 16.64 -9.69
CA PHE A 80 -9.35 16.54 -9.73
C PHE A 80 -9.78 15.07 -9.62
N PRO A 81 -10.63 14.68 -8.65
CA PRO A 81 -11.17 13.33 -8.57
C PRO A 81 -12.52 13.28 -9.30
N ALA A 82 -12.61 12.48 -10.37
CA ALA A 82 -13.90 12.06 -10.93
C ALA A 82 -14.28 10.73 -10.25
N TYR A 83 -15.35 10.77 -9.46
CA TYR A 83 -15.88 9.61 -8.74
C TYR A 83 -16.25 8.47 -9.69
N ALA A 84 -15.94 7.26 -9.23
CA ALA A 84 -16.25 5.99 -9.86
C ALA A 84 -17.76 5.82 -10.13
N GLN A 85 -18.13 5.63 -11.40
CA GLN A 85 -19.38 4.98 -11.79
C GLN A 85 -19.04 3.60 -12.37
N GLY A 86 -19.60 2.56 -11.75
CA GLY A 86 -19.79 1.23 -12.35
C GLY A 86 -18.52 0.38 -12.51
N ALA A 87 -18.06 -0.24 -11.42
CA ALA A 87 -17.06 -1.30 -11.48
C ALA A 87 -17.68 -2.58 -12.07
N GLN A 88 -17.91 -2.61 -13.38
CA GLN A 88 -17.99 -3.86 -14.12
C GLN A 88 -16.56 -4.40 -14.18
N GLY A 89 -16.32 -5.57 -13.59
CA GLY A 89 -15.03 -6.25 -13.67
C GLY A 89 -14.62 -6.50 -15.14
N PRO A 90 -13.34 -6.80 -15.40
CA PRO A 90 -12.90 -7.09 -16.77
C PRO A 90 -13.76 -8.21 -17.36
N PRO A 91 -14.13 -8.13 -18.66
CA PRO A 91 -14.96 -9.14 -19.30
C PRO A 91 -14.31 -10.54 -19.23
N PRO A 92 -15.08 -11.65 -19.18
CA PRO A 92 -14.54 -12.99 -18.95
C PRO A 92 -13.38 -13.41 -19.88
N MET A 93 -13.44 -13.05 -21.16
CA MET A 93 -12.34 -13.31 -22.11
C MET A 93 -11.05 -12.54 -21.76
N ALA A 94 -11.16 -11.34 -21.18
CA ALA A 94 -10.00 -10.61 -20.70
C ALA A 94 -9.40 -11.29 -19.46
N GLN A 95 -10.23 -11.90 -18.62
CA GLN A 95 -9.79 -12.67 -17.46
C GLN A 95 -9.02 -13.93 -17.88
N GLU A 96 -9.54 -14.72 -18.82
CA GLU A 96 -8.87 -15.93 -19.32
C GLU A 96 -7.52 -15.62 -19.97
N ARG A 97 -7.47 -14.60 -20.85
CA ARG A 97 -6.20 -14.15 -21.45
C ARG A 97 -5.22 -13.65 -20.42
N PHE A 98 -5.71 -12.92 -19.41
CA PHE A 98 -4.88 -12.43 -18.32
C PHE A 98 -4.29 -13.58 -17.49
N MET A 99 -5.07 -14.63 -17.21
CA MET A 99 -4.55 -15.84 -16.55
C MET A 99 -3.47 -16.52 -17.39
N GLY A 100 -3.66 -16.64 -18.70
CA GLY A 100 -2.63 -17.20 -19.60
C GLY A 100 -1.32 -16.43 -19.57
N VAL A 101 -1.38 -15.08 -19.56
CA VAL A 101 -0.18 -14.23 -19.45
C VAL A 101 0.48 -14.37 -18.08
N ILE A 102 -0.28 -14.44 -16.98
CA ILE A 102 0.28 -14.66 -15.65
C ILE A 102 1.01 -16.01 -15.58
N SER A 103 0.43 -17.06 -16.14
CA SER A 103 1.10 -18.37 -16.20
C SER A 103 2.42 -18.32 -16.97
N GLN A 104 2.49 -17.55 -18.06
CA GLN A 104 3.74 -17.33 -18.80
C GLN A 104 4.76 -16.55 -17.97
N LEU A 105 4.35 -15.44 -17.34
CA LEU A 105 5.23 -14.65 -16.46
C LEU A 105 5.80 -15.50 -15.31
N PHE A 106 5.00 -16.40 -14.75
CA PHE A 106 5.42 -17.29 -13.69
C PHE A 106 6.55 -18.24 -14.11
N GLN A 107 6.55 -18.71 -15.37
CA GLN A 107 7.66 -19.51 -15.90
C GLN A 107 8.98 -18.73 -15.94
N TYR A 108 8.90 -17.40 -16.09
CA TYR A 108 10.04 -16.48 -15.96
C TYR A 108 10.32 -16.05 -14.51
N ARG A 109 9.72 -16.72 -13.52
CA ARG A 109 9.86 -16.44 -12.07
C ARG A 109 9.39 -15.04 -11.68
N ILE A 110 8.40 -14.53 -12.42
CA ILE A 110 7.78 -13.24 -12.15
C ILE A 110 6.44 -13.50 -11.44
N ILE A 111 6.29 -12.93 -10.24
CA ILE A 111 5.05 -12.99 -9.46
C ILE A 111 4.48 -11.58 -9.27
N ARG A 112 3.18 -11.48 -9.01
CA ARG A 112 2.46 -10.20 -8.88
C ARG A 112 1.77 -10.09 -7.54
N CYS A 113 2.16 -9.11 -6.74
CA CYS A 113 1.41 -8.61 -5.60
C CYS A 113 0.59 -7.40 -6.05
N GLY A 114 -0.62 -7.65 -6.55
CA GLY A 114 -1.42 -6.64 -7.23
C GLY A 114 -2.88 -6.59 -6.77
N GLY A 115 -3.29 -5.47 -6.19
CA GLY A 115 -4.58 -5.33 -5.49
C GLY A 115 -4.41 -5.23 -3.97
N ALA A 116 -5.53 -5.26 -3.24
CA ALA A 116 -5.48 -5.29 -1.78
C ALA A 116 -4.84 -6.58 -1.28
N VAL A 117 -4.05 -6.49 -0.20
CA VAL A 117 -3.46 -7.67 0.45
C VAL A 117 -4.51 -8.32 1.35
N ASP A 118 -4.94 -9.51 1.00
CA ASP A 118 -5.84 -10.36 1.77
C ASP A 118 -5.31 -11.79 1.87
N ASP A 119 -5.99 -12.63 2.64
CA ASP A 119 -5.54 -14.00 2.93
C ASP A 119 -5.47 -14.86 1.65
N ASP A 120 -6.37 -14.66 0.70
CA ASP A 120 -6.38 -15.38 -0.58
C ASP A 120 -5.17 -15.02 -1.44
N MET A 121 -4.88 -13.71 -1.58
CA MET A 121 -3.69 -13.24 -2.28
C MET A 121 -2.41 -13.75 -1.60
N ALA A 122 -2.35 -13.70 -0.27
CA ALA A 122 -1.20 -14.18 0.49
C ALA A 122 -0.98 -15.69 0.26
N ASN A 123 -2.03 -16.51 0.34
CA ASN A 123 -1.93 -17.95 0.09
C ASN A 123 -1.40 -18.26 -1.31
N ILE A 124 -1.86 -17.53 -2.34
CA ILE A 124 -1.37 -17.70 -3.71
C ILE A 124 0.11 -17.33 -3.82
N ILE A 125 0.51 -16.17 -3.29
CA ILE A 125 1.90 -15.70 -3.36
C ILE A 125 2.84 -16.63 -2.58
N VAL A 126 2.43 -17.08 -1.39
CA VAL A 126 3.20 -18.03 -0.57
C VAL A 126 3.40 -19.35 -1.33
N ALA A 127 2.34 -19.90 -1.93
CA ALA A 127 2.44 -21.11 -2.74
C ALA A 127 3.38 -20.92 -3.95
N GLN A 128 3.30 -19.77 -4.62
CA GLN A 128 4.19 -19.42 -5.75
C GLN A 128 5.65 -19.33 -5.32
N LEU A 129 5.95 -18.67 -4.20
CA LEU A 129 7.30 -18.55 -3.66
C LEU A 129 7.90 -19.91 -3.30
N LEU A 130 7.14 -20.74 -2.59
CA LEU A 130 7.56 -22.10 -2.21
C LEU A 130 7.78 -22.99 -3.44
N TYR A 131 6.92 -22.89 -4.45
CA TYR A 131 7.09 -23.61 -5.70
C TYR A 131 8.36 -23.18 -6.43
N LEU A 132 8.62 -21.88 -6.55
CA LEU A 132 9.80 -21.36 -7.25
C LEU A 132 11.11 -21.71 -6.52
N ASP A 133 11.10 -21.77 -5.19
CA ASP A 133 12.21 -22.29 -4.38
C ASP A 133 12.46 -23.79 -4.63
N ALA A 134 11.40 -24.59 -4.74
CA ALA A 134 11.52 -26.02 -5.02
C ALA A 134 12.02 -26.31 -6.44
N VAL A 135 11.61 -25.52 -7.43
CA VAL A 135 12.00 -25.69 -8.84
C VAL A 135 13.46 -25.30 -9.09
N ASP A 136 13.87 -24.14 -8.62
CA ASP A 136 15.25 -23.68 -8.76
C ASP A 136 15.59 -22.70 -7.63
N PRO A 137 16.29 -23.15 -6.57
CA PRO A 137 16.60 -22.31 -5.42
C PRO A 137 17.72 -21.30 -5.68
N THR A 138 18.39 -21.36 -6.83
CA THR A 138 19.56 -20.52 -7.14
C THR A 138 19.21 -19.26 -7.94
N LYS A 139 18.04 -19.26 -8.59
CA LYS A 139 17.59 -18.15 -9.44
C LYS A 139 16.68 -17.20 -8.70
N ASP A 140 16.95 -15.92 -8.84
CA ASP A 140 16.12 -14.83 -8.32
C ASP A 140 14.65 -14.96 -8.73
N ILE A 141 13.79 -14.42 -7.88
CA ILE A 141 12.35 -14.22 -8.13
C ILE A 141 12.10 -12.72 -8.23
N VAL A 142 11.28 -12.29 -9.19
CA VAL A 142 10.89 -10.89 -9.33
C VAL A 142 9.43 -10.72 -8.93
N MET A 143 9.20 -9.97 -7.85
CA MET A 143 7.87 -9.62 -7.37
C MET A 143 7.50 -8.19 -7.76
N TYR A 144 6.51 -8.06 -8.64
CA TYR A 144 5.91 -6.76 -8.97
C TYR A 144 4.85 -6.38 -7.95
N VAL A 145 5.01 -5.20 -7.33
CA VAL A 145 4.12 -4.69 -6.29
C VAL A 145 3.29 -3.52 -6.83
N ASN A 146 1.98 -3.70 -6.85
CA ASN A 146 0.97 -2.68 -7.13
C ASN A 146 -0.20 -2.86 -6.14
N SER A 147 0.00 -2.43 -4.90
CA SER A 147 -0.93 -2.68 -3.81
C SER A 147 -1.16 -1.44 -2.96
N PRO A 148 -2.42 -1.12 -2.62
CA PRO A 148 -2.75 -0.12 -1.60
C PRO A 148 -2.48 -0.63 -0.16
N GLY A 149 -2.01 -1.87 0.00
CA GLY A 149 -1.89 -2.54 1.29
C GLY A 149 -3.11 -3.40 1.60
N GLY A 150 -3.31 -3.74 2.87
CA GLY A 150 -4.40 -4.61 3.33
C GLY A 150 -4.10 -5.22 4.68
N SER A 151 -4.49 -6.49 4.85
CA SER A 151 -4.32 -7.26 6.09
C SER A 151 -2.84 -7.37 6.48
N VAL A 152 -2.53 -7.02 7.74
CA VAL A 152 -1.19 -7.12 8.31
C VAL A 152 -0.75 -8.58 8.38
N THR A 153 -1.60 -9.47 8.88
CA THR A 153 -1.27 -10.90 9.03
C THR A 153 -1.02 -11.57 7.68
N ALA A 154 -1.86 -11.27 6.68
CA ALA A 154 -1.68 -11.77 5.31
C ALA A 154 -0.34 -11.29 4.70
N GLY A 155 -0.02 -10.01 4.88
CA GLY A 155 1.26 -9.47 4.41
C GLY A 155 2.46 -10.04 5.17
N MET A 156 2.34 -10.31 6.47
CA MET A 156 3.38 -10.96 7.26
C MET A 156 3.66 -12.40 6.79
N ALA A 157 2.64 -13.15 6.37
CA ALA A 157 2.83 -14.49 5.80
C ALA A 157 3.68 -14.46 4.51
N ILE A 158 3.43 -13.49 3.63
CA ILE A 158 4.25 -13.27 2.43
C ILE A 158 5.67 -12.89 2.83
N PHE A 159 5.82 -11.93 3.74
CA PHE A 159 7.13 -11.44 4.21
C PHE A 159 8.00 -12.55 4.80
N ASP A 160 7.45 -13.35 5.71
CA ASP A 160 8.20 -14.44 6.33
C ASP A 160 8.57 -15.52 5.31
N THR A 161 7.69 -15.77 4.34
CA THR A 161 7.99 -16.69 3.23
C THR A 161 9.12 -16.18 2.35
N MET A 162 9.13 -14.87 2.01
CA MET A 162 10.24 -14.26 1.25
C MET A 162 11.59 -14.44 1.95
N ARG A 163 11.61 -14.44 3.29
CA ARG A 163 12.82 -14.67 4.09
C ARG A 163 13.16 -16.14 4.32
N HIS A 164 12.16 -17.01 4.22
CA HIS A 164 12.31 -18.45 4.43
C HIS A 164 12.91 -19.16 3.22
N ILE A 165 12.54 -18.74 2.01
CA ILE A 165 13.02 -19.34 0.77
C ILE A 165 14.49 -19.00 0.48
N ARG A 166 15.16 -19.82 -0.34
CA ARG A 166 16.58 -19.65 -0.68
C ARG A 166 16.84 -18.61 -1.80
N PRO A 167 16.00 -18.50 -2.85
CA PRO A 167 16.13 -17.45 -3.84
C PRO A 167 16.08 -16.06 -3.25
N ASP A 168 16.88 -15.15 -3.83
CA ASP A 168 16.66 -13.74 -3.62
C ASP A 168 15.32 -13.28 -4.23
N VAL A 169 14.60 -12.42 -3.52
CA VAL A 169 13.36 -11.82 -4.00
C VAL A 169 13.62 -10.37 -4.36
N SER A 170 13.69 -10.08 -5.65
CA SER A 170 13.71 -8.71 -6.16
C SER A 170 12.31 -8.13 -6.18
N THR A 171 12.14 -6.91 -5.68
CA THR A 171 10.84 -6.24 -5.62
C THR A 171 10.81 -5.04 -6.56
N VAL A 172 9.71 -4.85 -7.28
CA VAL A 172 9.53 -3.74 -8.22
C VAL A 172 8.18 -3.07 -8.03
N CYS A 173 8.18 -1.81 -7.57
CA CYS A 173 6.95 -1.04 -7.44
C CYS A 173 6.49 -0.49 -8.80
N VAL A 174 5.25 -0.84 -9.18
CA VAL A 174 4.57 -0.35 -10.38
C VAL A 174 3.24 0.28 -9.99
N GLY A 175 3.12 1.60 -10.11
CA GLY A 175 1.91 2.32 -9.71
C GLY A 175 1.94 2.69 -8.23
N LEU A 176 1.39 1.85 -7.35
CA LEU A 176 1.30 2.14 -5.92
C LEU A 176 1.89 1.01 -5.07
N ALA A 177 2.70 1.36 -4.09
CA ALA A 177 3.00 0.49 -2.96
C ALA A 177 2.73 1.26 -1.68
N ALA A 178 1.58 1.02 -1.06
CA ALA A 178 1.16 1.71 0.16
C ALA A 178 0.97 0.72 1.32
N SER A 179 1.18 1.17 2.56
CA SER A 179 0.93 0.35 3.76
C SER A 179 1.68 -1.00 3.65
N MET A 180 1.00 -2.14 3.78
CA MET A 180 1.60 -3.47 3.59
C MET A 180 2.24 -3.68 2.21
N GLY A 181 1.79 -2.99 1.16
CA GLY A 181 2.46 -3.00 -0.14
C GLY A 181 3.84 -2.33 -0.09
N ALA A 182 3.98 -1.20 0.62
CA ALA A 182 5.27 -0.54 0.82
C ALA A 182 6.19 -1.38 1.72
N PHE A 183 5.62 -2.02 2.74
CA PHE A 183 6.34 -2.95 3.60
C PHE A 183 6.96 -4.09 2.79
N LEU A 184 6.15 -4.82 2.02
CA LEU A 184 6.60 -5.92 1.17
C LEU A 184 7.59 -5.47 0.09
N LEU A 185 7.41 -4.28 -0.48
CA LEU A 185 8.39 -3.68 -1.38
C LEU A 185 9.75 -3.52 -0.70
N SER A 186 9.78 -2.97 0.51
CA SER A 186 11.01 -2.72 1.27
C SER A 186 11.72 -3.98 1.76
N ALA A 187 10.97 -5.08 1.88
CA ALA A 187 11.42 -6.38 2.35
C ALA A 187 12.14 -7.23 1.29
N GLY A 188 12.16 -6.78 0.02
CA GLY A 188 12.96 -7.45 -1.01
C GLY A 188 14.45 -7.50 -0.65
N THR A 189 15.20 -8.40 -1.29
CA THR A 189 16.64 -8.54 -1.08
C THR A 189 17.34 -7.18 -1.26
N LYS A 190 18.17 -6.80 -0.29
CA LYS A 190 18.92 -5.54 -0.31
C LYS A 190 19.76 -5.42 -1.58
N GLY A 191 19.66 -4.28 -2.26
CA GLY A 191 20.28 -4.04 -3.56
C GLY A 191 19.42 -4.49 -4.75
N LYS A 192 18.27 -5.14 -4.51
CA LYS A 192 17.33 -5.65 -5.54
C LYS A 192 15.92 -5.09 -5.37
N ARG A 193 15.75 -3.95 -4.67
CA ARG A 193 14.46 -3.27 -4.47
C ARG A 193 14.35 -2.08 -5.41
N TYR A 194 13.31 -2.03 -6.23
CA TYR A 194 13.19 -1.05 -7.31
C TYR A 194 11.81 -0.42 -7.38
N SER A 195 11.72 0.71 -8.08
CA SER A 195 10.45 1.35 -8.41
C SER A 195 10.49 1.99 -9.79
N LEU A 196 9.35 2.03 -10.47
CA LEU A 196 9.20 2.86 -11.67
C LEU A 196 9.07 4.34 -11.29
N PRO A 197 9.39 5.28 -12.21
CA PRO A 197 9.64 6.68 -11.84
C PRO A 197 8.41 7.41 -11.32
N ASN A 198 7.23 7.05 -11.83
CA ASN A 198 5.96 7.66 -11.47
C ASN A 198 5.24 6.91 -10.35
N SER A 199 5.80 5.81 -9.85
CA SER A 199 5.17 5.08 -8.75
C SER A 199 5.17 5.91 -7.48
N ARG A 200 4.13 5.73 -6.66
CA ARG A 200 3.99 6.32 -5.33
C ARG A 200 4.18 5.26 -4.28
N ILE A 201 4.94 5.59 -3.25
CA ILE A 201 5.19 4.73 -2.11
C ILE A 201 4.66 5.43 -0.87
N MET A 202 3.90 4.74 -0.03
CA MET A 202 3.30 5.33 1.16
C MET A 202 3.47 4.40 2.36
N ILE A 203 3.96 4.96 3.46
CA ILE A 203 4.02 4.26 4.75
C ILE A 203 3.14 5.00 5.76
N HIS A 204 2.54 4.23 6.66
CA HIS A 204 1.72 4.71 7.77
C HIS A 204 1.64 3.61 8.84
N GLN A 205 1.11 3.94 10.00
CA GLN A 205 0.86 2.97 11.07
C GLN A 205 -0.26 1.99 10.68
N PRO A 206 -0.25 0.75 11.20
CA PRO A 206 -1.34 -0.18 10.94
C PRO A 206 -2.68 0.40 11.44
N LEU A 207 -3.73 0.17 10.66
CA LEU A 207 -5.08 0.56 10.99
C LEU A 207 -5.84 -0.64 11.56
N GLY A 208 -6.66 -0.39 12.57
CA GLY A 208 -7.50 -1.40 13.21
C GLY A 208 -8.61 -0.72 14.01
N GLY A 209 -9.52 -1.53 14.53
CA GLY A 209 -10.58 -1.08 15.40
C GLY A 209 -10.82 -2.11 16.50
N ALA A 210 -11.32 -1.65 17.64
CA ALA A 210 -11.65 -2.51 18.75
C ALA A 210 -13.09 -2.26 19.22
N GLN A 211 -13.81 -3.33 19.56
CA GLN A 211 -15.16 -3.29 20.09
C GLN A 211 -15.38 -4.47 21.04
N GLY A 212 -16.03 -4.21 22.18
CA GLY A 212 -16.32 -5.24 23.18
C GLY A 212 -16.32 -4.67 24.60
N GLY A 213 -16.16 -5.55 25.59
CA GLY A 213 -15.91 -5.12 26.97
C GLY A 213 -14.52 -4.49 27.11
N GLN A 214 -14.26 -3.87 28.27
CA GLN A 214 -12.96 -3.23 28.54
C GLN A 214 -11.78 -4.17 28.27
N THR A 215 -11.86 -5.42 28.76
CA THR A 215 -10.82 -6.44 28.55
C THR A 215 -10.60 -6.76 27.08
N ASP A 216 -11.65 -6.85 26.27
CA ASP A 216 -11.54 -7.15 24.83
C ASP A 216 -10.86 -6.00 24.09
N ILE A 217 -11.22 -4.76 24.44
CA ILE A 217 -10.60 -3.55 23.89
C ILE A 217 -9.11 -3.51 24.25
N ASP A 218 -8.75 -3.80 25.50
CA ASP A 218 -7.36 -3.81 25.94
C ASP A 218 -6.53 -4.88 25.23
N ILE A 219 -7.09 -6.08 25.01
CA ILE A 219 -6.43 -7.16 24.25
C ILE A 219 -6.17 -6.71 22.81
N GLN A 220 -7.17 -6.17 22.12
CA GLN A 220 -7.06 -5.73 20.73
C GLN A 220 -6.12 -4.53 20.58
N ALA A 221 -6.12 -3.60 21.53
CA ALA A 221 -5.19 -2.48 21.57
C ALA A 221 -3.73 -2.95 21.70
N ASN A 222 -3.47 -3.91 22.58
CA ASN A 222 -2.13 -4.50 22.73
C ASN A 222 -1.65 -5.21 21.46
N GLU A 223 -2.54 -5.91 20.75
CA GLU A 223 -2.20 -6.55 19.48
C GLU A 223 -1.87 -5.52 18.39
N MET A 224 -2.62 -4.41 18.31
CA MET A 224 -2.30 -3.32 17.38
C MET A 224 -0.93 -2.69 17.70
N LEU A 225 -0.60 -2.49 18.98
CA LEU A 225 0.71 -2.00 19.39
C LEU A 225 1.82 -2.99 19.02
N HIS A 226 1.56 -4.29 19.15
CA HIS A 226 2.49 -5.34 18.73
C HIS A 226 2.77 -5.29 17.22
N HIS A 227 1.71 -5.22 16.39
CA HIS A 227 1.86 -5.06 14.95
C HIS A 227 2.63 -3.79 14.57
N LYS A 228 2.29 -2.65 15.20
CA LYS A 228 3.00 -1.38 14.96
C LYS A 228 4.49 -1.50 15.27
N ALA A 229 4.83 -2.05 16.44
CA ALA A 229 6.23 -2.22 16.85
C ALA A 229 7.01 -3.12 15.89
N ASN A 230 6.43 -4.26 15.49
CA ASN A 230 7.08 -5.19 14.57
C ASN A 230 7.31 -4.58 13.18
N LEU A 231 6.27 -3.99 12.58
CA LEU A 231 6.36 -3.40 11.25
C LEU A 231 7.37 -2.27 11.23
N ASN A 232 7.35 -1.38 12.23
CA ASN A 232 8.29 -0.26 12.32
C ASN A 232 9.72 -0.73 12.58
N GLY A 233 9.91 -1.78 13.37
CA GLY A 233 11.23 -2.42 13.56
C GLY A 233 11.83 -2.95 12.25
N TYR A 234 11.02 -3.64 11.44
CA TYR A 234 11.47 -4.14 10.14
C TYR A 234 11.67 -3.02 9.12
N LEU A 235 10.80 -2.01 9.08
CA LEU A 235 11.01 -0.83 8.23
C LEU A 235 12.32 -0.11 8.60
N ALA A 236 12.60 0.08 9.88
CA ALA A 236 13.88 0.65 10.35
C ALA A 236 15.07 -0.19 9.88
N TYR A 237 14.99 -1.52 10.02
CA TYR A 237 16.02 -2.44 9.55
C TYR A 237 16.24 -2.37 8.03
N HIS A 238 15.17 -2.39 7.23
CA HIS A 238 15.26 -2.39 5.77
C HIS A 238 15.71 -1.04 5.19
N THR A 239 15.33 0.06 5.84
CA THR A 239 15.65 1.42 5.38
C THR A 239 16.98 1.93 5.91
N GLY A 240 17.43 1.43 7.06
CA GLY A 240 18.56 1.99 7.79
C GLY A 240 18.23 3.26 8.58
N GLN A 241 16.96 3.66 8.65
CA GLN A 241 16.51 4.78 9.49
C GLN A 241 16.44 4.35 10.96
N SER A 242 16.59 5.30 11.88
CA SER A 242 16.32 5.07 13.30
C SER A 242 14.86 4.71 13.54
N LEU A 243 14.57 3.88 14.55
CA LEU A 243 13.21 3.51 14.90
C LEU A 243 12.35 4.72 15.29
N GLU A 244 12.93 5.72 15.95
CA GLU A 244 12.28 6.98 16.32
C GLU A 244 11.76 7.71 15.07
N LYS A 245 12.61 7.83 14.05
CA LYS A 245 12.24 8.44 12.77
C LYS A 245 11.15 7.66 12.05
N ILE A 246 11.24 6.33 12.01
CA ILE A 246 10.16 5.50 11.44
C ILE A 246 8.85 5.71 12.20
N ASN A 247 8.87 5.77 13.53
CA ASN A 247 7.67 6.00 14.33
C ASN A 247 7.03 7.36 14.06
N GLU A 248 7.83 8.41 13.87
CA GLU A 248 7.36 9.74 13.50
C GLU A 248 6.79 9.75 12.08
N ASP A 249 7.56 9.26 11.10
CA ASP A 249 7.19 9.28 9.69
C ASP A 249 6.04 8.32 9.34
N THR A 250 5.71 7.35 10.22
CA THR A 250 4.55 6.46 10.06
C THR A 250 3.34 6.88 10.88
N ASP A 251 3.39 7.91 11.73
CA ASP A 251 2.21 8.29 12.53
C ASP A 251 1.05 8.77 11.65
N ARG A 252 1.33 9.30 10.47
CA ARG A 252 0.33 9.66 9.45
C ARG A 252 0.78 9.16 8.08
N ASP A 253 -0.13 9.22 7.12
CA ASP A 253 0.17 8.88 5.73
C ASP A 253 1.37 9.70 5.22
N PHE A 254 2.48 9.01 4.97
CA PHE A 254 3.69 9.62 4.45
C PHE A 254 3.98 9.12 3.04
N PHE A 255 3.62 9.94 2.07
CA PHE A 255 3.79 9.63 0.65
C PHE A 255 5.12 10.12 0.10
N MET A 256 5.76 9.25 -0.67
CA MET A 256 7.02 9.46 -1.35
C MET A 256 6.89 9.15 -2.85
N SER A 257 7.60 9.93 -3.67
CA SER A 257 7.97 9.54 -5.03
C SER A 257 8.99 8.42 -5.00
N ALA A 258 9.20 7.74 -6.14
CA ALA A 258 10.25 6.74 -6.27
C ALA A 258 11.64 7.28 -5.88
N LYS A 259 11.96 8.54 -6.22
CA LYS A 259 13.24 9.17 -5.86
C LYS A 259 13.35 9.42 -4.35
N GLU A 260 12.30 9.93 -3.72
CA GLU A 260 12.25 10.16 -2.27
C GLU A 260 12.35 8.84 -1.52
N ALA A 261 11.62 7.81 -1.95
CA ALA A 261 11.65 6.48 -1.33
C ALA A 261 13.04 5.81 -1.43
N LYS A 262 13.76 6.03 -2.55
CA LYS A 262 15.16 5.62 -2.66
C LYS A 262 16.04 6.37 -1.66
N GLY A 263 15.90 7.69 -1.55
CA GLY A 263 16.63 8.49 -0.58
C GLY A 263 16.32 8.11 0.87
N TYR A 264 15.09 7.68 1.13
CA TYR A 264 14.63 7.20 2.43
C TYR A 264 15.15 5.80 2.78
N GLY A 265 15.51 4.99 1.78
CA GLY A 265 16.02 3.63 1.94
C GLY A 265 14.99 2.51 1.76
N LEU A 266 13.75 2.84 1.36
CA LEU A 266 12.70 1.85 1.09
C LEU A 266 12.98 1.02 -0.17
N ILE A 267 13.71 1.61 -1.12
CA ILE A 267 14.15 0.95 -2.36
C ILE A 267 15.60 1.33 -2.66
N ASP A 268 16.25 0.55 -3.53
CA ASP A 268 17.64 0.73 -3.93
C ASP A 268 17.79 1.48 -5.26
N GLY A 269 16.78 1.39 -6.15
CA GLY A 269 16.85 1.97 -7.49
C GLY A 269 15.53 2.44 -8.09
N VAL A 270 15.62 3.39 -9.03
CA VAL A 270 14.49 3.83 -9.87
C VAL A 270 14.77 3.44 -11.31
N ILE A 271 13.87 2.68 -11.94
CA ILE A 271 14.04 2.16 -13.30
C ILE A 271 13.45 3.17 -14.30
N LEU A 272 14.29 3.83 -15.10
CA LEU A 272 13.88 4.95 -15.96
C LEU A 272 13.54 4.58 -17.42
N ASN A 273 13.91 3.40 -17.93
CA ASN A 273 13.76 3.09 -19.36
C ASN A 273 13.48 1.59 -19.65
N PRO A 274 12.28 1.21 -20.13
CA PRO A 274 11.94 -0.19 -20.44
C PRO A 274 12.57 -0.71 -21.76
N LEU A 275 12.98 0.16 -22.69
CA LEU A 275 13.41 -0.26 -24.04
C LEU A 275 14.82 -0.88 -24.10
N LYS A 276 15.58 -0.88 -23.00
CA LYS A 276 16.87 -1.61 -22.89
C LYS A 276 16.77 -2.91 -22.09
N ALA A 277 15.67 -3.11 -21.37
CA ALA A 277 15.47 -4.28 -20.49
C ALA A 277 14.68 -5.41 -21.19
N LEU A 278 13.88 -5.08 -22.20
CA LEU A 278 13.12 -6.05 -22.96
C LEU A 278 13.78 -6.21 -24.32
N GLN A 279 14.81 -7.07 -24.42
CA GLN A 279 14.92 -7.80 -25.68
C GLN A 279 13.60 -8.56 -25.86
N PRO A 280 13.02 -8.59 -27.07
CA PRO A 280 11.88 -9.46 -27.32
C PRO A 280 12.25 -10.87 -26.85
N LEU A 281 11.42 -11.48 -25.99
CA LEU A 281 11.52 -12.90 -25.73
C LEU A 281 11.47 -13.59 -27.10
N ALA A 282 12.47 -14.42 -27.40
CA ALA A 282 12.41 -15.24 -28.61
C ALA A 282 11.06 -15.97 -28.60
N ALA A 283 10.28 -15.81 -29.67
CA ALA A 283 9.01 -16.51 -29.79
C ALA A 283 9.28 -18.00 -29.53
N ALA A 284 8.51 -18.62 -28.64
CA ALA A 284 8.61 -20.04 -28.41
C ALA A 284 8.48 -20.74 -29.77
N GLU A 285 9.55 -21.41 -30.21
CA GLU A 285 9.48 -22.25 -31.40
C GLU A 285 8.45 -23.35 -31.10
N GLU A 286 7.32 -23.30 -31.80
CA GLU A 286 6.34 -24.38 -31.79
C GLU A 286 7.04 -25.66 -32.25
N GLN A 287 7.18 -26.63 -31.34
CA GLN A 287 7.49 -28.04 -31.63
C GLN A 287 6.38 -28.91 -31.06
#